data_AF-A0A3D2V852-F1
#
_entry.id   AF-A0A3D2V852-F1
#
_cell.length_a   1.000
_cell.length_b   1.000
_cell.length_c   1.000
_cell.angle_alpha   90.00
_cell.angle_beta   90.00
_cell.angle_gamma   90.00
#
_symmetry.space_group_name_H-M   'P 1'
#
loop_
_entity.id
_entity.type
_entity.pdbx_description
1 polymer ?
#
loop_
_entity_poly.entity_id
_entity_poly.type
_entity_poly.pdbx_seq_one_letter_code
_entity_poly.pdbx_strand_id
1 'polypeptide(L)'
;LAATASAPLFTAIYGHIPDPESTKTASLLGMQLAEGTILQIFVYLIFIGALVPLVFGGKILNALKYVMAFKIFTVMGFLVVLAILTWNPGTWTEIFSGFVKFGNVPIERSEDLNGNGVLDEGEDWDSDGNLDIEEPTYLLADARQALKDGNYKLDLDGDGTVDQVIAEDGETALQKITLDLGDGPQEYLLNTREEGKSFVDADKDGTRDGDNVDNIFSSIFRGDGVPSVDWTLIAFLSALVAISGSGGLSNTPISNYTRDEGWGMGHHVGAIPSAVGGLDLQLSHVGCVFEVSEASLPRWKRWYKHVVRDQVVVWLPACFLGLALPSMLSVAFLDRGFEADGQWNAAVMTADGVAESFVSDAEKLQYDELKTTIQSTRGDEQATAIAQLEELKSNRTGSASLFWFMTVFCGFLVLAPSMSTSADGIIRRWVDVFWTSSAKLRQKDPKAIKGVYFKVLLAYAAFGLVALSLGRPVTLLLIATTIYNFALGFSCLHVWKVNVTMLPKALRPHLLIQLGLILSGLFFLFIAVVSSLSKLGYI
;
A
#
# COMPACT_ATOMS: atom_id res chain seq x y z
N LEU A 1 -5.98 -7.97 -5.83
CA LEU A 1 -7.01 -7.96 -4.76
C LEU A 1 -7.46 -9.36 -4.38
N ALA A 2 -8.11 -10.17 -5.25
CA ALA A 2 -8.56 -11.52 -4.86
C ALA A 2 -7.39 -12.41 -4.45
N ALA A 3 -6.39 -12.49 -5.33
CA ALA A 3 -5.13 -13.20 -5.11
C ALA A 3 -4.29 -12.63 -3.96
N THR A 4 -4.51 -11.36 -3.60
CA THR A 4 -3.77 -10.73 -2.51
C THR A 4 -4.47 -10.91 -1.16
N ALA A 5 -5.81 -11.02 -1.17
CA ALA A 5 -6.60 -11.30 0.02
C ALA A 5 -6.59 -12.79 0.40
N SER A 6 -6.32 -13.69 -0.56
CA SER A 6 -6.29 -15.13 -0.29
C SER A 6 -5.16 -15.54 0.65
N ALA A 7 -4.01 -14.86 0.61
CA ALA A 7 -2.87 -15.18 1.47
C ALA A 7 -3.15 -14.86 2.95
N PRO A 8 -3.64 -13.67 3.33
CA PRO A 8 -4.11 -13.41 4.70
C PRO A 8 -5.24 -14.36 5.14
N LEU A 9 -6.19 -14.70 4.26
CA LEU A 9 -7.24 -15.65 4.60
C LEU A 9 -6.68 -17.05 4.89
N PHE A 10 -5.74 -17.51 4.07
CA PHE A 10 -5.04 -18.77 4.29
C PHE A 10 -4.29 -18.75 5.62
N THR A 11 -3.51 -17.70 5.85
CA THR A 11 -2.71 -17.53 7.07
C THR A 11 -3.60 -17.53 8.31
N ALA A 12 -4.74 -16.84 8.27
CA ALA A 12 -5.70 -16.82 9.37
C ALA A 12 -6.34 -18.19 9.67
N ILE A 13 -6.46 -19.08 8.67
CA ILE A 13 -7.05 -20.42 8.83
C ILE A 13 -6.00 -21.46 9.25
N TYR A 14 -4.79 -21.38 8.68
CA TYR A 14 -3.77 -22.41 8.80
C TYR A 14 -2.58 -22.04 9.70
N GLY A 15 -2.51 -20.79 10.17
CA GLY A 15 -1.50 -20.33 11.14
C GLY A 15 -0.12 -20.02 10.55
N HIS A 16 0.07 -20.14 9.23
CA HIS A 16 1.35 -19.89 8.56
C HIS A 16 1.15 -19.30 7.17
N ILE A 17 2.21 -18.70 6.63
CA ILE A 17 2.21 -18.11 5.29
C ILE A 17 2.14 -19.23 4.25
N PRO A 18 1.24 -19.14 3.26
CA PRO A 18 1.14 -20.17 2.24
C PRO A 18 2.36 -20.15 1.33
N ASP A 19 2.88 -21.33 1.01
CA ASP A 19 3.93 -21.50 0.02
C ASP A 19 3.36 -22.18 -1.25
N PRO A 20 3.04 -21.39 -2.30
CA PRO A 20 2.43 -21.90 -3.51
C PRO A 20 3.36 -22.80 -4.34
N GLU A 21 4.67 -22.77 -4.11
CA GLU A 21 5.66 -23.55 -4.85
C GLU A 21 6.10 -24.81 -4.10
N SER A 22 5.84 -24.87 -2.78
CA SER A 22 6.10 -26.08 -1.99
C SER A 22 5.18 -27.26 -2.32
N THR A 23 5.65 -28.45 -1.99
CA THR A 23 4.84 -29.69 -1.97
C THR A 23 3.98 -29.81 -0.71
N LYS A 24 3.89 -28.77 0.14
CA LYS A 24 3.11 -28.83 1.38
C LYS A 24 1.63 -28.99 1.04
N THR A 25 0.95 -29.77 1.87
CA THR A 25 -0.48 -30.04 1.75
C THR A 25 -1.19 -29.62 3.02
N ALA A 26 -2.36 -29.01 2.86
CA ALA A 26 -3.25 -28.71 3.98
C ALA A 26 -4.63 -29.33 3.75
N SER A 27 -5.36 -29.54 4.85
CA SER A 27 -6.71 -30.09 4.80
C SER A 27 -7.73 -28.98 4.52
N LEU A 28 -8.54 -29.15 3.49
CA LEU A 28 -9.69 -28.30 3.20
C LEU A 28 -10.94 -29.18 3.06
N LEU A 29 -11.92 -28.99 3.95
CA LEU A 29 -13.15 -29.80 4.00
C LEU A 29 -12.89 -31.32 4.05
N GLY A 30 -11.80 -31.74 4.70
CA GLY A 30 -11.41 -33.15 4.83
C GLY A 30 -10.60 -33.71 3.65
N MET A 31 -10.31 -32.90 2.61
CA MET A 31 -9.44 -33.29 1.51
C MET A 31 -8.04 -32.70 1.69
N GLN A 32 -7.00 -33.52 1.53
CA GLN A 32 -5.61 -33.03 1.50
C GLN A 32 -5.28 -32.48 0.12
N LEU A 33 -4.99 -31.18 0.04
CA LEU A 33 -4.69 -30.47 -1.20
C LEU A 33 -3.39 -29.70 -1.04
N ALA A 34 -2.67 -29.50 -2.15
CA ALA A 34 -1.50 -28.63 -2.16
C ALA A 34 -1.90 -27.19 -1.78
N GLU A 35 -1.06 -26.51 -1.02
CA GLU A 35 -1.34 -25.14 -0.54
C GLU A 35 -1.61 -24.17 -1.68
N GLY A 36 -0.85 -24.24 -2.77
CA GLY A 36 -1.09 -23.46 -3.99
C GLY A 36 -2.50 -23.68 -4.58
N THR A 37 -3.04 -24.90 -4.47
CA THR A 37 -4.42 -25.20 -4.93
C THR A 37 -5.46 -24.57 -4.00
N ILE A 38 -5.25 -24.65 -2.68
CA ILE A 38 -6.14 -24.03 -1.68
C ILE A 38 -6.15 -22.52 -1.86
N LEU A 39 -4.98 -21.92 -2.04
CA LEU A 39 -4.84 -20.51 -2.38
C LEU A 39 -5.68 -20.14 -3.59
N GLN A 40 -5.55 -20.87 -4.70
CA GLN A 40 -6.31 -20.61 -5.91
C GLN A 40 -7.83 -20.76 -5.70
N ILE A 41 -8.26 -21.74 -4.90
CA ILE A 41 -9.67 -21.89 -4.50
C ILE A 41 -10.14 -20.64 -3.75
N PHE A 42 -9.37 -20.17 -2.77
CA PHE A 42 -9.69 -18.94 -2.04
C PHE A 42 -9.74 -17.72 -2.95
N VAL A 43 -8.83 -17.60 -3.94
CA VAL A 43 -8.89 -16.54 -4.94
C VAL A 43 -10.24 -16.51 -5.65
N TYR A 44 -10.73 -17.66 -6.13
CA TYR A 44 -12.03 -17.75 -6.80
C TYR A 44 -13.20 -17.48 -5.86
N LEU A 45 -13.18 -18.03 -4.64
CA LEU A 45 -14.24 -17.83 -3.65
C LEU A 45 -14.36 -16.36 -3.24
N ILE A 46 -13.22 -15.70 -2.98
CA ILE A 46 -13.18 -14.28 -2.65
C ILE A 46 -13.67 -13.45 -3.84
N PHE A 47 -13.24 -13.78 -5.06
CA PHE A 47 -13.68 -13.06 -6.25
C PHE A 47 -15.19 -13.15 -6.47
N ILE A 48 -15.76 -14.35 -6.43
CA ILE A 48 -17.21 -14.55 -6.59
C ILE A 48 -17.96 -13.91 -5.42
N GLY A 49 -17.47 -14.12 -4.18
CA GLY A 49 -18.04 -13.53 -2.97
C GLY A 49 -18.09 -12.01 -3.01
N ALA A 50 -17.07 -11.36 -3.56
CA ALA A 50 -17.04 -9.90 -3.72
C ALA A 50 -18.09 -9.36 -4.70
N LEU A 51 -18.63 -10.18 -5.61
CA LEU A 51 -19.70 -9.76 -6.52
C LEU A 51 -21.09 -9.92 -5.89
N VAL A 52 -21.24 -10.73 -4.84
CA VAL A 52 -22.52 -11.00 -4.17
C VAL A 52 -23.19 -9.71 -3.68
N PRO A 53 -22.52 -8.77 -2.98
CA PRO A 53 -23.16 -7.52 -2.55
C PRO A 53 -23.79 -6.73 -3.70
N LEU A 54 -23.29 -6.85 -4.92
CA LEU A 54 -23.79 -6.12 -6.09
C LEU A 54 -25.15 -6.64 -6.59
N VAL A 55 -25.59 -7.80 -6.10
CA VAL A 55 -26.83 -8.46 -6.51
C VAL A 55 -28.00 -8.08 -5.59
N PHE A 56 -27.74 -7.70 -4.33
CA PHE A 56 -28.75 -7.49 -3.29
C PHE A 56 -28.91 -6.01 -2.88
N GLY A 57 -29.92 -5.73 -2.04
CA GLY A 57 -30.01 -4.47 -1.28
C GLY A 57 -31.00 -3.40 -1.81
N GLY A 58 -31.82 -3.72 -2.81
CA GLY A 58 -32.71 -2.77 -3.49
C GLY A 58 -31.96 -1.78 -4.39
N LYS A 59 -30.99 -1.07 -3.82
CA LYS A 59 -29.91 -0.34 -4.51
C LYS A 59 -28.59 -1.04 -4.22
N ILE A 60 -27.75 -1.18 -5.23
CA ILE A 60 -26.40 -1.77 -5.10
C ILE A 60 -25.59 -1.08 -3.99
N LEU A 61 -25.74 0.25 -3.89
CA LEU A 61 -25.09 1.06 -2.86
C LEU A 61 -25.44 0.63 -1.42
N ASN A 62 -26.66 0.15 -1.16
CA ASN A 62 -27.07 -0.23 0.20
C ASN A 62 -26.29 -1.45 0.69
N ALA A 63 -26.17 -2.49 -0.14
CA ALA A 63 -25.39 -3.68 0.21
C ALA A 63 -23.90 -3.33 0.40
N LEU A 64 -23.35 -2.48 -0.46
CA LEU A 64 -21.98 -1.98 -0.31
C LEU A 64 -21.78 -1.19 0.99
N LYS A 65 -22.75 -0.36 1.40
CA LYS A 65 -22.71 0.37 2.68
C LYS A 65 -22.59 -0.59 3.87
N TYR A 66 -23.36 -1.68 3.91
CA TYR A 66 -23.27 -2.65 5.00
C TYR A 66 -21.92 -3.37 5.03
N VAL A 67 -21.45 -3.84 3.87
CA VAL A 67 -20.14 -4.52 3.76
C VAL A 67 -18.99 -3.59 4.18
N MET A 68 -19.03 -2.32 3.74
CA MET A 68 -18.01 -1.34 4.10
C MET A 68 -18.11 -0.88 5.56
N ALA A 69 -19.31 -0.74 6.11
CA ALA A 69 -19.52 -0.40 7.51
C ALA A 69 -18.98 -1.50 8.43
N PHE A 70 -19.26 -2.76 8.11
CA PHE A 70 -18.67 -3.91 8.83
C PHE A 70 -17.14 -3.86 8.77
N LYS A 71 -16.57 -3.70 7.58
CA LYS A 71 -15.12 -3.57 7.39
C LYS A 71 -14.53 -2.46 8.27
N ILE A 72 -15.08 -1.25 8.18
CA ILE A 72 -14.57 -0.08 8.92
C ILE A 72 -14.70 -0.32 10.41
N PHE A 73 -15.85 -0.77 10.89
CA PHE A 73 -16.07 -1.02 12.31
C PHE A 73 -15.09 -2.05 12.88
N THR A 74 -14.88 -3.17 12.18
CA THR A 74 -13.96 -4.21 12.63
C THR A 74 -12.50 -3.77 12.56
N VAL A 75 -12.05 -3.25 11.40
CA VAL A 75 -10.65 -2.88 11.20
C VAL A 75 -10.27 -1.65 12.03
N MET A 76 -11.03 -0.56 11.90
CA MET A 76 -10.76 0.67 12.64
C MET A 76 -10.95 0.47 14.15
N GLY A 77 -11.99 -0.28 14.54
CA GLY A 77 -12.22 -0.60 15.95
C GLY A 77 -11.07 -1.40 16.56
N PHE A 78 -10.57 -2.42 15.86
CA PHE A 78 -9.43 -3.20 16.30
C PHE A 78 -8.14 -2.36 16.37
N LEU A 79 -7.83 -1.58 15.34
CA LEU A 79 -6.65 -0.72 15.32
C LEU A 79 -6.68 0.34 16.43
N VAL A 80 -7.84 0.91 16.74
CA VAL A 80 -7.99 1.85 17.86
C VAL A 80 -7.80 1.14 19.21
N VAL A 81 -8.32 -0.08 19.37
CA VAL A 81 -8.09 -0.87 20.59
C VAL A 81 -6.59 -1.16 20.76
N LEU A 82 -5.91 -1.62 19.71
CA LEU A 82 -4.46 -1.79 19.71
C LEU A 82 -3.75 -0.50 20.11
N ALA A 83 -4.07 0.60 19.42
CA ALA A 83 -3.45 1.88 19.66
C ALA A 83 -3.56 2.36 21.11
N ILE A 84 -4.69 2.10 21.77
CA ILE A 84 -4.91 2.46 23.19
C ILE A 84 -4.10 1.56 24.13
N LEU A 85 -3.93 0.28 23.77
CA LEU A 85 -3.25 -0.71 24.62
C LEU A 85 -1.72 -0.67 24.49
N THR A 86 -1.19 -0.31 23.31
CA THR A 86 0.23 -0.50 23.00
C THR A 86 0.99 0.80 22.74
N TRP A 87 0.34 1.90 22.32
CA TRP A 87 1.08 3.06 21.83
C TRP A 87 1.24 4.18 22.85
N ASN A 88 2.42 4.79 22.85
CA ASN A 88 2.74 5.97 23.64
C ASN A 88 2.08 7.24 23.02
N PRO A 89 1.60 8.20 23.81
CA PRO A 89 1.20 9.52 23.33
C PRO A 89 2.21 10.21 22.39
N GLY A 90 3.52 9.95 22.51
CA GLY A 90 4.56 10.48 21.61
C GLY A 90 4.42 10.01 20.16
N THR A 91 4.05 8.75 19.93
CA THR A 91 3.87 8.21 18.56
C THR A 91 2.73 8.93 17.82
N TRP A 92 1.68 9.32 18.56
CA TRP A 92 0.57 10.11 18.01
C TRP A 92 1.03 11.51 17.58
N THR A 93 1.85 12.19 18.39
CA THR A 93 2.32 13.54 18.05
C THR A 93 3.26 13.50 16.85
N GLU A 94 4.14 12.51 16.79
CA GLU A 94 5.08 12.34 15.69
C GLU A 94 4.35 12.20 14.34
N ILE A 95 3.40 11.28 14.24
CA ILE A 95 2.72 10.97 12.98
C ILE A 95 1.78 12.10 12.55
N PHE A 96 1.01 12.65 13.48
CA PHE A 96 0.12 13.76 13.14
C PHE A 96 0.90 15.04 12.80
N SER A 97 2.07 15.26 13.43
CA SER A 97 2.97 16.35 13.02
C SER A 97 3.58 16.11 11.65
N GLY A 98 3.81 14.86 11.24
CA GLY A 98 4.26 14.47 9.91
C GLY A 98 3.44 15.09 8.77
N PHE A 99 2.11 15.16 8.92
CA PHE A 99 1.22 15.72 7.89
C PHE A 99 1.36 17.24 7.67
N VAL A 100 2.02 17.95 8.58
CA VAL A 100 2.26 19.40 8.48
C VAL A 100 3.75 19.76 8.39
N LYS A 101 4.65 18.77 8.49
CA LYS A 101 6.09 18.96 8.26
C LYS A 101 6.34 19.15 6.76
N PHE A 102 7.08 20.20 6.41
CA PHE A 102 7.43 20.52 5.03
C PHE A 102 8.95 20.69 4.89
N GLY A 103 9.53 20.12 3.84
CA GLY A 103 10.98 20.17 3.58
C GLY A 103 11.79 19.05 4.23
N ASN A 104 11.12 18.05 4.78
CA ASN A 104 11.76 16.83 5.27
C ASN A 104 12.19 15.97 4.08
N VAL A 105 13.45 15.55 4.09
CA VAL A 105 14.02 14.63 3.10
C VAL A 105 14.68 13.48 3.83
N PRO A 106 14.68 12.28 3.23
CA PRO A 106 15.48 11.19 3.74
C PRO A 106 16.96 11.54 3.57
N ILE A 107 17.74 11.20 4.59
CA ILE A 107 19.16 11.47 4.64
C ILE A 107 19.88 10.21 5.08
N GLU A 108 21.13 10.07 4.64
CA GLU A 108 22.08 9.12 5.19
C GLU A 108 22.86 9.86 6.28
N ARG A 109 22.80 9.38 7.54
CA ARG A 109 23.48 10.02 8.67
C ARG A 109 23.80 9.03 9.78
N SER A 110 25.06 9.04 10.24
CA SER A 110 25.48 8.31 11.45
C SER A 110 24.88 8.90 12.73
N GLU A 111 24.64 8.05 13.73
CA GLU A 111 24.24 8.45 15.08
C GLU A 111 25.40 9.04 15.88
N ASP A 112 26.65 8.63 15.57
CA ASP A 112 27.85 9.19 16.19
C ASP A 112 28.11 10.63 15.72
N LEU A 113 27.37 11.59 16.29
CA LEU A 113 27.45 12.99 15.88
C LEU A 113 28.78 13.63 16.26
N ASN A 114 29.49 13.04 17.22
CA ASN A 114 30.67 13.61 17.82
C ASN A 114 31.97 12.80 17.54
N GLY A 115 31.85 11.69 16.82
CA GLY A 115 32.95 10.87 16.32
C GLY A 115 33.67 10.07 17.41
N ASN A 116 32.99 9.74 18.51
CA ASN A 116 33.60 9.06 19.67
C ASN A 116 33.41 7.53 19.67
N GLY A 117 32.60 7.00 18.74
CA GLY A 117 32.27 5.59 18.64
C GLY A 117 31.42 5.05 19.79
N VAL A 118 30.62 5.90 20.46
CA VAL A 118 29.74 5.55 21.57
C VAL A 118 28.37 6.21 21.35
N LEU A 119 27.29 5.45 21.60
CA LEU A 119 25.93 5.98 21.59
C LEU A 119 25.69 6.91 22.79
N ASP A 120 25.64 8.23 22.55
CA ASP A 120 25.37 9.23 23.58
C ASP A 120 23.86 9.52 23.75
N GLU A 121 23.49 10.15 24.88
CA GLU A 121 22.09 10.48 25.20
C GLU A 121 21.49 11.44 24.15
N GLY A 122 20.54 10.93 23.36
CA GLY A 122 19.86 11.68 22.30
C GLY A 122 20.43 11.48 20.90
N GLU A 123 21.44 10.61 20.75
CA GLU A 123 21.92 10.12 19.46
C GLU A 123 21.06 8.97 18.93
N ASP A 124 20.56 8.12 19.83
CA ASP A 124 19.64 6.99 19.57
C ASP A 124 18.26 7.45 19.03
N TRP A 125 18.15 7.63 17.71
CA TRP A 125 16.96 8.21 17.08
C TRP A 125 15.84 7.19 16.89
N ASP A 126 16.16 5.90 16.86
CA ASP A 126 15.19 4.83 16.68
C ASP A 126 14.93 3.96 17.92
N SER A 127 15.69 4.20 19.00
CA SER A 127 15.56 3.57 20.31
C SER A 127 15.93 2.09 20.32
N ASP A 128 16.87 1.67 19.46
CA ASP A 128 17.33 0.28 19.37
C ASP A 128 18.50 -0.02 20.34
N GLY A 129 19.21 1.02 20.80
CA GLY A 129 20.31 0.93 21.76
C GLY A 129 21.67 0.53 21.16
N ASN A 130 21.79 0.52 19.83
CA ASN A 130 23.06 0.36 19.10
C ASN A 130 23.51 1.72 18.53
N LEU A 131 24.76 1.80 18.07
CA LEU A 131 25.27 3.03 17.47
C LEU A 131 25.27 2.89 15.96
N ASP A 132 24.30 3.51 15.30
CA ASP A 132 24.18 3.47 13.85
C ASP A 132 25.33 4.21 13.18
N ILE A 133 25.93 3.56 12.18
CA ILE A 133 26.90 4.18 11.28
C ILE A 133 26.31 4.41 9.90
N GLU A 134 26.86 5.36 9.15
CA GLU A 134 26.46 5.57 7.76
C GLU A 134 27.00 4.43 6.90
N GLU A 135 26.15 3.42 6.67
CA GLU A 135 26.51 2.30 5.83
C GLU A 135 26.44 2.68 4.36
N PRO A 136 27.50 2.44 3.58
CA PRO A 136 27.52 2.88 2.20
C PRO A 136 26.55 2.09 1.31
N THR A 137 25.79 2.81 0.50
CA THR A 137 24.74 2.28 -0.40
C THR A 137 25.30 2.01 -1.79
N TYR A 138 25.16 0.77 -2.29
CA TYR A 138 25.69 0.36 -3.60
C TYR A 138 24.63 -0.19 -4.56
N LEU A 139 24.96 -0.31 -5.84
CA LEU A 139 24.11 -0.95 -6.87
C LEU A 139 23.98 -2.48 -6.63
N LEU A 140 23.09 -2.84 -5.69
CA LEU A 140 22.81 -4.22 -5.28
C LEU A 140 22.52 -5.19 -6.44
N ALA A 141 21.80 -4.71 -7.46
CA ALA A 141 21.45 -5.52 -8.62
C ALA A 141 22.69 -5.91 -9.43
N ASP A 142 23.65 -4.99 -9.54
CA ASP A 142 24.88 -5.16 -10.30
C ASP A 142 25.85 -6.07 -9.55
N ALA A 143 26.03 -5.87 -8.24
CA ALA A 143 26.80 -6.75 -7.37
C ALA A 143 26.34 -8.22 -7.47
N ARG A 144 25.02 -8.46 -7.47
CA ARG A 144 24.47 -9.81 -7.62
C ARG A 144 24.68 -10.43 -8.99
N GLN A 145 24.46 -9.66 -10.04
CA GLN A 145 24.63 -10.16 -11.40
C GLN A 145 26.09 -10.56 -11.64
N ALA A 146 27.02 -9.75 -11.12
CA ALA A 146 28.44 -9.98 -11.23
C ALA A 146 28.89 -11.22 -10.42
N LEU A 147 28.36 -11.43 -9.22
CA LEU A 147 28.53 -12.66 -8.45
C LEU A 147 28.03 -13.91 -9.19
N LYS A 148 26.86 -13.84 -9.81
CA LYS A 148 26.29 -14.95 -10.60
C LYS A 148 27.12 -15.27 -11.84
N ASP A 149 27.66 -14.25 -12.49
CA ASP A 149 28.41 -14.37 -13.74
C ASP A 149 29.91 -14.68 -13.51
N GLY A 150 30.36 -14.75 -12.24
CA GLY A 150 31.78 -14.91 -11.89
C GLY A 150 32.63 -13.71 -12.29
N ASN A 151 32.02 -12.54 -12.46
CA ASN A 151 32.67 -11.29 -12.77
C ASN A 151 32.81 -10.47 -11.48
N TYR A 152 34.03 -10.29 -11.00
CA TYR A 152 34.29 -9.71 -9.68
C TYR A 152 34.75 -8.26 -9.73
N LYS A 153 34.63 -7.62 -10.89
CA LYS A 153 35.16 -6.28 -11.15
C LYS A 153 34.02 -5.34 -11.56
N LEU A 154 33.61 -4.50 -10.63
CA LEU A 154 32.55 -3.51 -10.81
C LEU A 154 33.01 -2.17 -10.24
N ASP A 155 32.32 -1.11 -10.62
CA ASP A 155 32.43 0.22 -10.02
C ASP A 155 31.08 0.45 -9.33
N LEU A 156 30.96 0.01 -8.08
CA LEU A 156 29.69 -0.13 -7.36
C LEU A 156 29.21 1.20 -6.78
N ASP A 157 30.13 2.10 -6.47
CA ASP A 157 29.89 3.45 -5.95
C ASP A 157 29.98 4.54 -7.04
N GLY A 158 30.47 4.20 -8.24
CA GLY A 158 30.54 5.11 -9.38
C GLY A 158 31.71 6.09 -9.31
N ASP A 159 32.72 5.80 -8.49
CA ASP A 159 33.89 6.66 -8.29
C ASP A 159 34.92 6.56 -9.44
N GLY A 160 34.72 5.60 -10.36
CA GLY A 160 35.56 5.36 -11.52
C GLY A 160 36.76 4.45 -11.25
N THR A 161 36.89 3.93 -10.02
CA THR A 161 37.77 2.85 -9.65
C THR A 161 37.03 1.50 -9.73
N VAL A 162 37.77 0.40 -9.59
CA VAL A 162 37.19 -0.94 -9.75
C VAL A 162 37.24 -1.63 -8.40
N ASP A 163 36.06 -1.83 -7.82
CA ASP A 163 35.80 -2.66 -6.67
C ASP A 163 36.02 -4.14 -6.99
N GLN A 164 36.57 -4.87 -6.01
CA GLN A 164 36.75 -6.31 -6.09
C GLN A 164 35.80 -7.04 -5.14
N VAL A 165 34.96 -7.88 -5.72
CA VAL A 165 34.10 -8.80 -4.96
C VAL A 165 34.83 -10.14 -4.83
N ILE A 166 35.16 -10.59 -3.62
CA ILE A 166 35.87 -11.86 -3.43
C ILE A 166 34.99 -12.84 -2.65
N ALA A 167 34.43 -13.82 -3.34
CA ALA A 167 33.78 -14.94 -2.66
C ALA A 167 34.84 -15.84 -1.99
N GLU A 168 34.98 -15.77 -0.67
CA GLU A 168 35.70 -16.80 0.09
C GLU A 168 34.79 -18.04 0.22
N ASP A 169 35.26 -19.19 -0.28
CA ASP A 169 34.56 -20.46 -0.19
C ASP A 169 34.29 -20.83 1.28
N GLY A 170 33.04 -20.67 1.70
CA GLY A 170 32.52 -21.10 2.99
C GLY A 170 31.00 -21.16 2.91
N GLU A 171 30.39 -22.13 3.58
CA GLU A 171 28.94 -22.42 3.56
C GLU A 171 28.04 -21.32 4.17
N THR A 172 28.51 -20.06 4.25
CA THR A 172 27.82 -18.95 4.89
C THR A 172 27.46 -17.84 3.90
N ALA A 173 26.25 -17.32 4.02
CA ALA A 173 25.67 -16.24 3.20
C ALA A 173 26.26 -14.83 3.49
N LEU A 174 27.55 -14.73 3.81
CA LEU A 174 28.32 -13.50 4.00
C LEU A 174 29.56 -13.58 3.10
N GLN A 175 29.71 -12.66 2.17
CA GLN A 175 30.85 -12.63 1.23
C GLN A 175 31.71 -11.39 1.49
N LYS A 176 33.03 -11.53 1.38
CA LYS A 176 33.93 -10.39 1.53
C LYS A 176 33.96 -9.57 0.24
N ILE A 177 33.82 -8.26 0.38
CA ILE A 177 34.05 -7.33 -0.72
C ILE A 177 35.16 -6.38 -0.32
N THR A 178 35.99 -6.02 -1.29
CA THR A 178 37.04 -5.01 -1.13
C THR A 178 36.65 -3.80 -1.97
N LEU A 179 36.42 -2.67 -1.30
CA LEU A 179 35.93 -1.43 -1.90
C LEU A 179 36.93 -0.30 -1.67
N ASP A 180 37.10 0.58 -2.66
CA ASP A 180 37.96 1.76 -2.56
C ASP A 180 37.12 3.03 -2.61
N LEU A 181 36.68 3.52 -1.45
CA LEU A 181 35.83 4.71 -1.32
C LEU A 181 36.61 6.04 -1.37
N GLY A 182 37.78 6.04 -2.01
CA GLY A 182 38.69 7.19 -2.10
C GLY A 182 39.73 7.30 -0.98
N ASP A 183 39.66 6.44 0.04
CA ASP A 183 40.66 6.31 1.12
C ASP A 183 41.55 5.04 0.97
N GLY A 184 41.46 4.37 -0.17
CA GLY A 184 42.13 3.11 -0.46
C GLY A 184 41.24 1.90 -0.17
N PRO A 185 41.64 0.71 -0.67
CA PRO A 185 40.83 -0.50 -0.58
C PRO A 185 40.65 -0.99 0.86
N GLN A 186 39.39 -1.11 1.30
CA GLN A 186 38.96 -1.64 2.60
C GLN A 186 38.08 -2.89 2.43
N GLU A 187 38.08 -3.77 3.43
CA GLU A 187 37.29 -5.02 3.43
C GLU A 187 35.96 -4.83 4.15
N TYR A 188 34.87 -5.21 3.49
CA TYR A 188 33.52 -5.18 4.02
C TYR A 188 32.85 -6.55 3.90
N LEU A 189 31.84 -6.80 4.72
CA LEU A 189 31.01 -8.00 4.64
C LEU A 189 29.72 -7.67 3.90
N LEU A 190 29.52 -8.32 2.76
CA LEU A 190 28.27 -8.30 2.01
C LEU A 190 27.36 -9.39 2.57
N ASN A 191 26.26 -8.99 3.19
CA ASN A 191 25.21 -9.91 3.61
C ASN A 191 24.41 -10.39 2.39
N THR A 192 24.32 -11.70 2.12
CA THR A 192 23.57 -12.26 0.99
C THR A 192 22.44 -13.20 1.43
N ARG A 193 22.01 -13.11 2.70
CA ARG A 193 21.11 -14.07 3.35
C ARG A 193 19.71 -14.16 2.78
N GLU A 194 19.25 -13.13 2.09
CA GLU A 194 17.90 -13.07 1.53
C GLU A 194 17.98 -13.11 0.00
N GLU A 195 17.21 -14.00 -0.64
CA GLU A 195 17.07 -14.10 -2.10
C GLU A 195 16.43 -12.81 -2.65
N GLY A 196 17.19 -11.72 -2.69
CA GLY A 196 16.61 -10.41 -2.92
C GLY A 196 17.33 -9.22 -2.31
N LYS A 197 18.15 -9.36 -1.25
CA LYS A 197 18.69 -8.18 -0.52
C LYS A 197 20.11 -8.39 -0.01
N SER A 198 21.02 -7.48 -0.35
CA SER A 198 22.44 -7.59 0.01
C SER A 198 23.05 -6.24 0.33
N PHE A 199 23.31 -5.92 1.59
CA PHE A 199 23.94 -4.66 1.98
C PHE A 199 25.29 -4.92 2.63
N VAL A 200 26.09 -3.87 2.77
CA VAL A 200 27.35 -3.90 3.51
C VAL A 200 27.00 -3.74 4.97
N ASP A 201 27.22 -4.80 5.74
CA ASP A 201 27.00 -4.87 7.18
C ASP A 201 28.33 -4.54 7.87
N ALA A 202 28.57 -3.24 8.09
CA ALA A 202 29.89 -2.74 8.50
C ALA A 202 30.15 -2.94 10.00
N ASP A 203 29.12 -2.89 10.82
CA ASP A 203 29.21 -3.06 12.27
C ASP A 203 28.82 -4.49 12.76
N LYS A 204 28.26 -5.31 11.85
CA LYS A 204 27.92 -6.74 12.03
C LYS A 204 26.66 -7.01 12.82
N ASP A 205 25.79 -6.03 12.94
CA ASP A 205 24.52 -6.16 13.62
C ASP A 205 23.46 -6.92 12.78
N GLY A 206 23.68 -6.97 11.45
CA GLY A 206 22.80 -7.63 10.49
C GLY A 206 21.60 -6.79 10.05
N THR A 207 21.61 -5.49 10.31
CA THR A 207 20.64 -4.46 9.90
C THR A 207 21.32 -3.40 9.04
N ARG A 208 20.55 -2.70 8.21
CA ARG A 208 21.08 -1.57 7.43
C ARG A 208 20.78 -0.29 8.17
N ASP A 209 21.84 0.44 8.50
CA ASP A 209 21.76 1.63 9.35
C ASP A 209 21.92 2.93 8.56
N GLY A 210 21.53 4.05 9.19
CA GLY A 210 21.74 5.39 8.65
C GLY A 210 20.57 6.05 7.92
N ASP A 211 19.42 5.37 7.75
CA ASP A 211 18.22 5.94 7.12
C ASP A 211 17.47 6.89 8.07
N ASN A 212 17.75 8.20 8.00
CA ASN A 212 17.09 9.22 8.84
C ASN A 212 16.31 10.26 8.01
N VAL A 213 15.65 11.21 8.66
CA VAL A 213 14.94 12.33 8.03
C VAL A 213 15.37 13.65 8.65
N ASP A 214 15.92 14.56 7.85
CA ASP A 214 16.18 15.94 8.26
C ASP A 214 15.42 16.94 7.40
N ASN A 215 15.21 18.13 7.96
CA ASN A 215 14.52 19.21 7.30
C ASN A 215 15.51 20.14 6.61
N ILE A 216 15.47 20.21 5.28
CA ILE A 216 16.39 21.03 4.46
C ILE A 216 16.46 22.46 5.00
N PHE A 217 15.32 23.08 5.31
CA PHE A 217 15.30 24.48 5.76
C PHE A 217 15.90 24.65 7.16
N SER A 218 15.62 23.70 8.06
CA SER A 218 16.14 23.74 9.43
C SER A 218 17.64 23.47 9.45
N SER A 219 18.11 22.50 8.66
CA SER A 219 19.53 22.16 8.49
C SER A 219 20.35 23.36 8.01
N ILE A 220 19.86 24.05 6.96
CA ILE A 220 20.48 25.29 6.45
C ILE A 220 20.47 26.39 7.52
N PHE A 221 19.39 26.51 8.30
CA PHE A 221 19.28 27.55 9.33
C PHE A 221 20.17 27.29 10.55
N ARG A 222 20.40 26.01 10.91
CA ARG A 222 21.34 25.60 11.96
C ARG A 222 22.81 25.84 11.55
N GLY A 223 23.07 25.92 10.25
CA GLY A 223 24.41 26.10 9.69
C GLY A 223 25.05 24.81 9.21
N ASP A 224 24.30 23.70 9.22
CA ASP A 224 24.76 22.36 8.86
C ASP A 224 24.87 22.18 7.33
N GLY A 225 24.29 23.09 6.54
CA GLY A 225 24.33 23.07 5.08
C GLY A 225 23.11 22.39 4.46
N VAL A 226 23.25 21.93 3.21
CA VAL A 226 22.22 21.09 2.56
C VAL A 226 22.52 19.65 2.97
N PRO A 227 21.57 18.92 3.56
CA PRO A 227 21.82 17.55 4.00
C PRO A 227 22.15 16.62 2.84
N SER A 228 22.92 15.57 3.10
CA SER A 228 23.14 14.42 2.20
C SER A 228 21.82 13.69 2.00
N VAL A 229 21.21 13.86 0.83
CA VAL A 229 19.90 13.25 0.54
C VAL A 229 20.12 11.81 0.09
N ASP A 230 19.41 10.86 0.72
CA ASP A 230 19.33 9.50 0.22
C ASP A 230 18.51 9.49 -1.09
N TRP A 231 19.22 9.41 -2.22
CA TRP A 231 18.60 9.37 -3.54
C TRP A 231 17.93 8.02 -3.84
N THR A 232 18.35 6.94 -3.19
CA THR A 232 17.74 5.61 -3.30
C THR A 232 16.35 5.63 -2.65
N LEU A 233 16.23 6.16 -1.44
CA LEU A 233 14.92 6.29 -0.78
C LEU A 233 14.03 7.30 -1.51
N ILE A 234 14.58 8.40 -2.05
CA ILE A 234 13.83 9.31 -2.93
C ILE A 234 13.30 8.57 -4.18
N ALA A 235 14.10 7.70 -4.79
CA ALA A 235 13.67 6.90 -5.93
C ALA A 235 12.55 5.92 -5.55
N PHE A 236 12.67 5.27 -4.38
CA PHE A 236 11.63 4.40 -3.84
C PHE A 236 10.31 5.15 -3.56
N LEU A 237 10.37 6.29 -2.86
CA LEU A 237 9.23 7.17 -2.61
C LEU A 237 8.60 7.65 -3.92
N SER A 238 9.43 7.98 -4.92
CA SER A 238 8.97 8.36 -6.26
C SER A 238 8.25 7.21 -6.97
N ALA A 239 8.70 5.96 -6.79
CA ALA A 239 8.00 4.78 -7.30
C ALA A 239 6.64 4.57 -6.63
N LEU A 240 6.51 4.82 -5.32
CA LEU A 240 5.23 4.80 -4.61
C LEU A 240 4.28 5.89 -5.12
N VAL A 241 4.80 7.11 -5.30
CA VAL A 241 4.06 8.22 -5.93
C VAL A 241 3.59 7.83 -7.33
N ALA A 242 4.41 7.11 -8.10
CA ALA A 242 4.05 6.61 -9.42
C ALA A 242 2.93 5.54 -9.42
N ILE A 243 2.50 5.04 -8.27
CA ILE A 243 1.36 4.12 -8.15
C ILE A 243 0.10 4.84 -7.64
N SER A 244 0.25 6.02 -7.04
CA SER A 244 -0.83 6.77 -6.39
C SER A 244 -1.97 7.23 -7.33
N GLY A 245 -1.73 7.36 -8.64
CA GLY A 245 -2.74 7.74 -9.62
C GLY A 245 -3.92 6.77 -9.71
N SER A 246 -3.68 5.49 -9.43
CA SER A 246 -4.75 4.48 -9.34
C SER A 246 -5.76 4.83 -8.23
N GLY A 247 -5.26 5.25 -7.07
CA GLY A 247 -6.10 5.65 -5.93
C GLY A 247 -6.98 6.85 -6.28
N GLY A 248 -6.41 7.92 -6.83
CA GLY A 248 -7.14 9.11 -7.24
C GLY A 248 -8.26 8.80 -8.25
N LEU A 249 -7.96 8.04 -9.31
CA LEU A 249 -8.97 7.65 -10.30
C LEU A 249 -10.03 6.69 -9.75
N SER A 250 -9.67 5.79 -8.84
CA SER A 250 -10.62 4.88 -8.21
C SER A 250 -11.62 5.59 -7.29
N ASN A 251 -11.31 6.81 -6.82
CA ASN A 251 -12.20 7.61 -6.00
C ASN A 251 -13.18 8.47 -6.83
N THR A 252 -12.87 8.75 -8.10
CA THR A 252 -13.76 9.53 -9.00
C THR A 252 -15.20 8.99 -9.14
N PRO A 253 -15.48 7.67 -9.07
CA PRO A 253 -16.84 7.15 -9.11
C PRO A 253 -17.72 7.53 -7.91
N ILE A 254 -17.20 8.22 -6.89
CA ILE A 254 -17.99 8.74 -5.76
C ILE A 254 -19.18 9.59 -6.23
N SER A 255 -19.04 10.30 -7.35
CA SER A 255 -20.14 11.06 -7.96
C SER A 255 -21.34 10.17 -8.30
N ASN A 256 -21.12 8.92 -8.68
CA ASN A 256 -22.19 7.96 -8.99
C ASN A 256 -22.97 7.58 -7.73
N TYR A 257 -22.28 7.43 -6.59
CA TYR A 257 -22.95 7.14 -5.31
C TYR A 257 -23.74 8.35 -4.81
N THR A 258 -23.19 9.56 -4.91
CA THR A 258 -23.94 10.78 -4.55
C THR A 258 -25.18 10.97 -5.44
N ARG A 259 -25.09 10.61 -6.74
CA ARG A 259 -26.24 10.58 -7.65
C ARG A 259 -27.29 9.56 -7.19
N ASP A 260 -26.89 8.34 -6.91
CA ASP A 260 -27.80 7.25 -6.53
C ASP A 260 -28.49 7.48 -5.16
N GLU A 261 -27.84 8.23 -4.27
CA GLU A 261 -28.44 8.76 -3.03
C GLU A 261 -29.44 9.89 -3.27
N GLY A 262 -29.48 10.44 -4.49
CA GLY A 262 -30.38 11.52 -4.87
C GLY A 262 -29.88 12.91 -4.47
N TRP A 263 -28.58 13.10 -4.26
CA TRP A 263 -28.05 14.41 -3.87
C TRP A 263 -28.17 15.42 -5.02
N GLY A 264 -28.71 16.60 -4.73
CA GLY A 264 -28.88 17.67 -5.72
C GLY A 264 -29.71 17.20 -6.91
N MET A 265 -29.18 17.35 -8.12
CA MET A 265 -29.86 16.90 -9.35
C MET A 265 -29.92 15.37 -9.48
N GLY A 266 -29.21 14.62 -8.64
CA GLY A 266 -29.31 13.16 -8.52
C GLY A 266 -30.74 12.68 -8.28
N HIS A 267 -31.51 13.45 -7.52
CA HIS A 267 -32.92 13.17 -7.22
C HIS A 267 -33.79 13.01 -8.47
N HIS A 268 -33.46 13.70 -9.57
CA HIS A 268 -34.25 13.72 -10.80
C HIS A 268 -33.81 12.69 -11.85
N VAL A 269 -32.62 12.10 -11.71
CA VAL A 269 -32.06 11.18 -12.72
C VAL A 269 -32.21 9.72 -12.34
N GLY A 270 -32.33 9.42 -11.04
CA GLY A 270 -32.54 8.07 -10.53
C GLY A 270 -31.24 7.31 -10.24
N ALA A 271 -31.34 5.98 -10.16
CA ALA A 271 -30.28 5.10 -9.64
C ALA A 271 -30.35 3.70 -10.28
N ILE A 272 -29.27 2.92 -10.14
CA ILE A 272 -29.23 1.54 -10.63
C ILE A 272 -29.82 0.60 -9.55
N PRO A 273 -30.94 -0.11 -9.81
CA PRO A 273 -31.50 -1.08 -8.88
C PRO A 273 -30.68 -2.38 -8.84
N SER A 274 -30.68 -3.04 -7.69
CA SER A 274 -30.08 -4.38 -7.55
C SER A 274 -30.96 -5.47 -8.19
N ALA A 275 -30.41 -6.69 -8.35
CA ALA A 275 -31.16 -7.84 -8.85
C ALA A 275 -32.28 -8.23 -7.89
N VAL A 276 -31.97 -8.28 -6.60
CA VAL A 276 -32.82 -8.70 -5.50
C VAL A 276 -33.05 -7.52 -4.55
N GLY A 277 -34.33 -7.22 -4.24
CA GLY A 277 -34.70 -6.11 -3.34
C GLY A 277 -35.96 -5.32 -3.72
N GLY A 278 -36.60 -5.65 -4.85
CA GLY A 278 -37.98 -5.23 -5.14
C GLY A 278 -38.22 -3.75 -5.47
N LEU A 279 -37.19 -2.91 -5.54
CA LEU A 279 -37.34 -1.50 -5.90
C LEU A 279 -37.46 -1.31 -7.42
N ASP A 280 -38.56 -0.70 -7.87
CA ASP A 280 -38.78 -0.27 -9.26
C ASP A 280 -38.11 1.10 -9.50
N LEU A 281 -36.78 1.08 -9.65
CA LEU A 281 -35.98 2.28 -9.95
C LEU A 281 -35.63 2.34 -11.43
N GLN A 282 -35.51 3.57 -11.92
CA GLN A 282 -35.09 3.87 -13.29
C GLN A 282 -33.86 4.78 -13.26
N LEU A 283 -33.07 4.75 -14.33
CA LEU A 283 -31.96 5.69 -14.55
C LEU A 283 -32.15 6.41 -15.88
N SER A 284 -32.30 7.73 -15.83
CA SER A 284 -32.39 8.57 -17.02
C SER A 284 -31.14 8.41 -17.91
N HIS A 285 -31.34 8.40 -19.23
CA HIS A 285 -30.23 8.40 -20.20
C HIS A 285 -29.43 9.70 -20.21
N VAL A 286 -30.04 10.80 -19.77
CA VAL A 286 -29.47 12.14 -19.76
C VAL A 286 -29.55 12.72 -18.36
N GLY A 287 -28.53 13.48 -17.97
CA GLY A 287 -28.51 14.22 -16.71
C GLY A 287 -29.62 15.28 -16.63
N CYS A 288 -29.77 15.89 -15.46
CA CYS A 288 -30.71 16.98 -15.24
C CYS A 288 -29.94 18.26 -14.88
N VAL A 289 -30.27 19.37 -15.55
CA VAL A 289 -29.71 20.70 -15.29
C VAL A 289 -30.80 21.62 -14.73
N PHE A 290 -30.38 22.69 -14.05
CA PHE A 290 -31.29 23.71 -13.52
C PHE A 290 -30.90 25.09 -14.05
N GLU A 291 -31.87 25.98 -14.17
CA GLU A 291 -31.62 27.37 -14.54
C GLU A 291 -31.03 28.15 -13.36
N VAL A 292 -29.98 28.93 -13.60
CA VAL A 292 -29.33 29.75 -12.58
C VAL A 292 -30.17 31.01 -12.35
N SER A 293 -30.87 31.06 -11.23
CA SER A 293 -31.72 32.17 -10.80
C SER A 293 -31.44 32.54 -9.34
N GLU A 294 -32.01 33.65 -8.87
CA GLU A 294 -31.91 34.06 -7.46
C GLU A 294 -32.47 33.01 -6.49
N ALA A 295 -33.42 32.19 -6.94
CA ALA A 295 -34.01 31.13 -6.14
C ALA A 295 -33.17 29.83 -6.13
N SER A 296 -32.53 29.48 -7.25
CA SER A 296 -31.78 28.22 -7.40
C SER A 296 -30.33 28.34 -6.88
N LEU A 297 -29.69 29.50 -7.04
CA LEU A 297 -28.29 29.70 -6.65
C LEU A 297 -28.01 29.45 -5.15
N PRO A 298 -28.84 29.92 -4.20
CA PRO A 298 -28.64 29.60 -2.78
C PRO A 298 -28.76 28.09 -2.50
N ARG A 299 -29.63 27.37 -3.21
CA ARG A 299 -29.81 25.92 -3.06
C ARG A 299 -28.57 25.18 -3.57
N TRP A 300 -28.05 25.58 -4.72
CA TRP A 300 -26.81 25.03 -5.26
C TRP A 300 -25.63 25.25 -4.31
N LYS A 301 -25.46 26.46 -3.75
CA LYS A 301 -24.39 26.76 -2.78
C LYS A 301 -24.49 25.89 -1.53
N ARG A 302 -25.70 25.66 -1.01
CA ARG A 302 -25.94 24.76 0.13
C ARG A 302 -25.57 23.30 -0.20
N TRP A 303 -25.99 22.82 -1.37
CA TRP A 303 -25.62 21.49 -1.86
C TRP A 303 -24.10 21.34 -2.03
N TYR A 304 -23.44 22.32 -2.66
CA TYR A 304 -21.99 22.28 -2.84
C TYR A 304 -21.26 22.30 -1.48
N LYS A 305 -21.71 23.11 -0.52
CA LYS A 305 -21.16 23.11 0.84
C LYS A 305 -21.33 21.75 1.54
N HIS A 306 -22.42 21.04 1.27
CA HIS A 306 -22.62 19.68 1.77
C HIS A 306 -21.60 18.70 1.18
N VAL A 307 -21.37 18.75 -0.13
CA VAL A 307 -20.34 17.93 -0.80
C VAL A 307 -18.94 18.26 -0.28
N VAL A 308 -18.61 19.54 -0.13
CA VAL A 308 -17.31 19.97 0.45
C VAL A 308 -17.15 19.46 1.88
N ARG A 309 -18.20 19.52 2.71
CA ARG A 309 -18.15 18.97 4.06
C ARG A 309 -17.89 17.46 4.06
N ASP A 310 -18.57 16.72 3.19
CA ASP A 310 -18.36 15.27 3.05
C ASP A 310 -16.90 14.97 2.65
N GLN A 311 -16.37 15.66 1.64
CA GLN A 311 -15.02 15.38 1.13
C GLN A 311 -13.89 15.90 2.04
N VAL A 312 -14.05 17.08 2.66
CA VAL A 312 -12.98 17.71 3.44
C VAL A 312 -13.07 17.39 4.93
N VAL A 313 -14.27 17.23 5.48
CA VAL A 313 -14.45 17.04 6.94
C VAL A 313 -14.63 15.56 7.29
N VAL A 314 -15.13 14.73 6.38
CA VAL A 314 -15.33 13.29 6.63
C VAL A 314 -14.26 12.47 5.91
N TRP A 315 -14.18 12.58 4.59
CA TRP A 315 -13.31 11.73 3.79
C TRP A 315 -11.82 12.00 4.04
N LEU A 316 -11.38 13.26 4.00
CA LEU A 316 -9.97 13.61 4.18
C LEU A 316 -9.41 13.15 5.55
N PRO A 317 -10.05 13.42 6.70
CA PRO A 317 -9.60 12.86 7.99
C PRO A 317 -9.63 11.33 8.04
N ALA A 318 -10.63 10.69 7.42
CA ALA A 318 -10.69 9.24 7.34
C ALA A 318 -9.53 8.65 6.51
N CYS A 319 -9.07 9.34 5.46
CA CYS A 319 -7.87 8.97 4.73
C CYS A 319 -6.63 9.08 5.61
N PHE A 320 -6.49 10.16 6.38
CA PHE A 320 -5.37 10.32 7.31
C PHE A 320 -5.33 9.21 8.35
N LEU A 321 -6.46 8.92 9.01
CA LEU A 321 -6.54 7.81 9.98
C LEU A 321 -6.32 6.44 9.33
N GLY A 322 -6.86 6.24 8.13
CA GLY A 322 -6.70 5.00 7.38
C GLY A 322 -5.27 4.74 6.89
N LEU A 323 -4.44 5.78 6.77
CA LEU A 323 -3.01 5.65 6.51
C LEU A 323 -2.21 5.57 7.81
N ALA A 324 -2.49 6.45 8.77
CA ALA A 324 -1.74 6.56 10.02
C ALA A 324 -1.79 5.26 10.83
N LEU A 325 -2.97 4.69 11.08
CA LEU A 325 -3.07 3.54 12.00
C LEU A 325 -2.38 2.27 11.46
N PRO A 326 -2.51 1.89 10.17
CA PRO A 326 -1.71 0.79 9.63
C PRO A 326 -0.21 1.10 9.62
N SER A 327 0.21 2.33 9.31
CA SER A 327 1.62 2.71 9.37
C SER A 327 2.19 2.62 10.79
N MET A 328 1.41 3.02 11.80
CA MET A 328 1.75 2.88 13.21
C MET A 328 1.92 1.43 13.62
N LEU A 329 1.12 0.52 13.05
CA LEU A 329 1.27 -0.91 13.29
C LEU A 329 2.64 -1.40 12.82
N SER A 330 3.07 -0.99 11.61
CA SER A 330 4.40 -1.35 11.10
C SER A 330 5.52 -0.75 11.95
N VAL A 331 5.47 0.56 12.25
CA VAL A 331 6.52 1.25 13.04
C VAL A 331 6.61 0.73 14.48
N ALA A 332 5.50 0.31 15.08
CA ALA A 332 5.48 -0.11 16.48
C ALA A 332 5.85 -1.58 16.71
N PHE A 333 5.76 -2.43 15.68
CA PHE A 333 5.86 -3.89 15.84
C PHE A 333 6.82 -4.56 14.84
N LEU A 334 7.46 -3.80 13.96
CA LEU A 334 8.53 -4.28 13.10
C LEU A 334 9.81 -3.52 13.46
N ASP A 335 10.92 -4.23 13.42
CA ASP A 335 12.25 -3.65 13.60
C ASP A 335 12.57 -2.70 12.43
N ARG A 336 13.30 -1.62 12.71
CA ARG A 336 13.76 -0.69 11.66
C ARG A 336 14.89 -1.33 10.85
N GLY A 337 15.16 -0.80 9.66
CA GLY A 337 16.14 -1.40 8.72
C GLY A 337 15.74 -2.74 8.11
N PHE A 338 14.70 -3.41 8.64
CA PHE A 338 14.26 -4.71 8.16
C PHE A 338 13.34 -4.62 6.93
N GLU A 339 13.77 -5.17 5.80
CA GLU A 339 12.89 -5.35 4.65
C GLU A 339 12.41 -6.81 4.53
N ALA A 340 11.10 -7.05 4.56
CA ALA A 340 10.58 -8.42 4.43
C ALA A 340 10.80 -9.06 3.06
N ASP A 341 11.29 -10.30 3.05
CA ASP A 341 11.33 -11.15 1.86
C ASP A 341 9.95 -11.60 1.41
N GLY A 342 9.61 -11.40 0.14
CA GLY A 342 8.33 -11.84 -0.42
C GLY A 342 7.11 -11.00 -0.03
N GLN A 343 6.12 -10.97 -0.92
CA GLN A 343 4.97 -10.05 -0.84
C GLN A 343 4.08 -10.18 0.41
N TRP A 344 4.16 -11.31 1.14
CA TRP A 344 3.23 -11.64 2.23
C TRP A 344 3.87 -11.62 3.61
N ASN A 345 5.21 -11.64 3.70
CA ASN A 345 5.90 -11.85 4.96
C ASN A 345 5.76 -10.64 5.88
N ALA A 346 5.88 -9.42 5.36
CA ALA A 346 5.70 -8.19 6.14
C ALA A 346 4.39 -8.16 6.96
N ALA A 347 3.29 -8.63 6.36
CA ALA A 347 1.98 -8.63 7.01
C ALA A 347 1.90 -9.62 8.18
N VAL A 348 2.53 -10.78 8.06
CA VAL A 348 2.56 -11.79 9.13
C VAL A 348 3.58 -11.44 10.19
N MET A 349 4.73 -10.87 9.81
CA MET A 349 5.70 -10.33 10.75
C MET A 349 5.07 -9.26 11.64
N THR A 350 4.28 -8.36 11.07
CA THR A 350 3.59 -7.36 11.87
C THR A 350 2.57 -8.01 12.81
N ALA A 351 1.88 -9.06 12.37
CA ALA A 351 0.97 -9.82 13.23
C ALA A 351 1.71 -10.55 14.35
N ASP A 352 2.90 -11.09 14.08
CA ASP A 352 3.77 -11.74 15.06
C ASP A 352 4.22 -10.74 16.13
N GLY A 353 4.73 -9.56 15.75
CA GLY A 353 5.14 -8.50 16.70
C GLY A 353 3.97 -7.97 17.54
N VAL A 354 2.79 -7.83 16.94
CA VAL A 354 1.56 -7.53 17.69
C VAL A 354 1.28 -8.63 18.71
N ALA A 355 1.35 -9.90 18.32
CA ALA A 355 1.04 -11.03 19.20
C ALA A 355 2.00 -11.13 20.39
N GLU A 356 3.28 -10.92 20.14
CA GLU A 356 4.35 -10.89 21.14
C GLU A 356 4.12 -9.83 22.21
N SER A 357 3.51 -8.69 21.85
CA SER A 357 3.14 -7.66 22.83
C SER A 357 2.06 -8.09 23.82
N PHE A 358 1.41 -9.23 23.59
CA PHE A 358 0.34 -9.78 24.43
C PHE A 358 0.64 -11.20 24.94
N VAL A 359 1.90 -11.64 24.93
CA VAL A 359 2.35 -12.87 25.61
C VAL A 359 2.61 -12.61 27.10
N SER A 360 2.82 -13.65 27.88
CA SER A 360 3.23 -13.51 29.29
C SER A 360 4.67 -12.99 29.43
N ASP A 361 5.02 -12.38 30.57
CA ASP A 361 6.38 -11.89 30.82
C ASP A 361 7.45 -12.99 30.68
N ALA A 362 7.10 -14.23 31.05
CA ALA A 362 7.98 -15.39 30.93
C ALA A 362 8.18 -15.81 29.46
N GLU A 363 7.12 -15.81 28.65
CA GLU A 363 7.23 -16.05 27.22
C GLU A 363 8.00 -14.92 26.53
N LYS A 364 7.79 -13.67 26.95
CA LYS A 364 8.49 -12.51 26.37
C LYS A 364 10.00 -12.61 26.55
N LEU A 365 10.48 -12.97 27.74
CA LEU A 365 11.90 -13.24 27.98
C LEU A 365 12.45 -14.33 27.04
N GLN A 366 11.66 -15.37 26.76
CA GLN A 366 12.05 -16.42 25.83
C GLN A 366 12.13 -15.93 24.38
N TYR A 367 11.21 -15.06 23.95
CA TYR A 367 11.29 -14.39 22.65
C TYR A 367 12.57 -13.55 22.54
N ASP A 368 12.85 -12.72 23.54
CA ASP A 368 14.01 -11.82 23.57
C ASP A 368 15.33 -12.60 23.55
N GLU A 369 15.45 -13.69 24.33
CA GLU A 369 16.62 -14.58 24.33
C GLU A 369 16.85 -15.23 22.96
N LEU A 370 15.79 -15.73 22.32
CA LEU A 370 15.89 -16.34 21.00
C LEU A 370 16.25 -15.33 19.92
N LYS A 371 15.65 -14.13 19.92
CA LYS A 371 15.99 -13.06 18.98
C LYS A 371 17.45 -12.63 19.13
N THR A 372 17.89 -12.43 20.37
CA THR A 372 19.30 -12.11 20.69
C THR A 372 20.23 -13.21 20.18
N THR A 373 19.86 -14.48 20.38
CA THR A 373 20.64 -15.62 19.88
C THR A 373 20.68 -15.62 18.35
N ILE A 374 19.56 -15.34 17.69
CA ILE A 374 19.48 -15.25 16.23
C ILE A 374 20.37 -14.11 15.71
N GLN A 375 20.39 -12.96 16.36
CA GLN A 375 21.22 -11.82 15.97
C GLN A 375 22.72 -12.07 16.25
N SER A 376 23.06 -12.68 17.37
CA SER A 376 24.46 -12.83 17.83
C SER A 376 25.17 -14.12 17.37
N THR A 377 24.43 -15.15 16.95
CA THR A 377 24.99 -16.46 16.55
C THR A 377 24.83 -16.74 15.06
N ARG A 378 25.58 -17.73 14.53
CA ARG A 378 25.59 -18.11 13.12
C ARG A 378 25.65 -19.64 12.99
N GLY A 379 25.24 -20.18 11.84
CA GLY A 379 25.27 -21.63 11.58
C GLY A 379 24.17 -22.41 12.29
N ASP A 380 24.47 -23.63 12.75
CA ASP A 380 23.49 -24.56 13.34
C ASP A 380 22.78 -24.01 14.59
N GLU A 381 23.48 -23.20 15.39
CA GLU A 381 22.95 -22.58 16.60
C GLU A 381 21.84 -21.58 16.27
N GLN A 382 22.08 -20.72 15.28
CA GLN A 382 21.08 -19.79 14.78
C GLN A 382 19.90 -20.52 14.13
N ALA A 383 20.16 -21.55 13.31
CA ALA A 383 19.10 -22.33 12.67
C ALA A 383 18.18 -23.00 13.72
N THR A 384 18.75 -23.47 14.82
CA THR A 384 18.02 -24.04 15.96
C THR A 384 17.18 -22.98 16.67
N ALA A 385 17.75 -21.81 16.94
CA ALA A 385 17.02 -20.69 17.56
C ALA A 385 15.84 -20.22 16.70
N ILE A 386 16.03 -20.12 15.38
CA ILE A 386 14.95 -19.82 14.41
C ILE A 386 13.84 -20.87 14.51
N ALA A 387 14.19 -22.16 14.51
CA ALA A 387 13.20 -23.23 14.60
C ALA A 387 12.40 -23.19 15.91
N GLN A 388 13.06 -22.90 17.03
CA GLN A 388 12.42 -22.74 18.34
C GLN A 388 11.50 -21.51 18.39
N LEU A 389 11.93 -20.40 17.79
CA LEU A 389 11.13 -19.20 17.68
C LEU A 389 9.86 -19.44 16.85
N GLU A 390 9.97 -20.12 15.71
CA GLU A 390 8.82 -20.50 14.88
C GLU A 390 7.87 -21.47 15.60
N GLU A 391 8.40 -22.38 16.40
CA GLU A 391 7.57 -23.25 17.25
C GLU A 391 6.78 -22.45 18.30
N LEU A 392 7.42 -21.50 18.99
CA LEU A 392 6.76 -20.59 19.95
C LEU A 392 5.65 -19.77 19.29
N LYS A 393 5.92 -19.21 18.11
CA LYS A 393 4.92 -18.51 17.31
C LYS A 393 3.75 -19.42 16.94
N SER A 394 4.02 -20.66 16.54
CA SER A 394 2.97 -21.61 16.16
C SER A 394 2.09 -22.03 17.34
N ASN A 395 2.66 -22.07 18.56
CA ASN A 395 2.01 -22.50 19.79
C ASN A 395 1.35 -21.36 20.59
N ARG A 396 1.24 -20.15 20.01
CA ARG A 396 0.59 -18.99 20.65
C ARG A 396 -0.81 -19.32 21.16
N THR A 397 -1.12 -18.90 22.39
CA THR A 397 -2.44 -19.08 23.00
C THR A 397 -2.99 -17.75 23.55
N GLY A 398 -4.22 -17.77 24.09
CA GLY A 398 -4.80 -16.63 24.80
C GLY A 398 -4.94 -15.35 23.97
N SER A 399 -4.56 -14.21 24.56
CA SER A 399 -4.59 -12.89 23.94
C SER A 399 -3.68 -12.81 22.71
N ALA A 400 -2.46 -13.34 22.78
CA ALA A 400 -1.52 -13.32 21.67
C ALA A 400 -2.12 -13.95 20.40
N SER A 401 -2.76 -15.11 20.52
CA SER A 401 -3.45 -15.78 19.41
C SER A 401 -4.60 -14.95 18.83
N LEU A 402 -5.41 -14.32 19.69
CA LEU A 402 -6.52 -13.47 19.27
C LEU A 402 -6.04 -12.22 18.51
N PHE A 403 -5.04 -11.51 19.05
CA PHE A 403 -4.50 -10.29 18.45
C PHE A 403 -3.73 -10.58 17.15
N TRP A 404 -3.01 -11.71 17.09
CA TRP A 404 -2.42 -12.21 15.86
C TRP A 404 -3.48 -12.44 14.78
N PHE A 405 -4.51 -13.23 15.10
CA PHE A 405 -5.60 -13.54 14.17
C PHE A 405 -6.30 -12.27 13.70
N MET A 406 -6.63 -11.36 14.61
CA MET A 406 -7.30 -10.10 14.27
C MET A 406 -6.45 -9.23 13.36
N THR A 407 -5.13 -9.21 13.52
CA THR A 407 -4.21 -8.46 12.65
C THR A 407 -4.22 -9.00 11.23
N VAL A 408 -4.03 -10.33 11.07
CA VAL A 408 -4.10 -11.00 9.77
C VAL A 408 -5.49 -10.87 9.13
N PHE A 409 -6.54 -11.04 9.93
CA PHE A 409 -7.93 -10.93 9.49
C PHE A 409 -8.28 -9.49 9.07
N CYS A 410 -7.73 -8.47 9.72
CA CYS A 410 -7.85 -7.08 9.26
C CYS A 410 -7.21 -6.89 7.89
N GLY A 411 -6.04 -7.48 7.64
CA GLY A 411 -5.42 -7.51 6.31
C GLY A 411 -6.35 -8.11 5.25
N PHE A 412 -6.99 -9.24 5.57
CA PHE A 412 -8.02 -9.84 4.71
C PHE A 412 -9.21 -8.89 4.48
N LEU A 413 -9.78 -8.31 5.54
CA LEU A 413 -10.93 -7.41 5.47
C LEU A 413 -10.65 -6.09 4.75
N VAL A 414 -9.41 -5.61 4.75
CA VAL A 414 -9.03 -4.43 3.97
C VAL A 414 -9.06 -4.76 2.46
N LEU A 415 -8.60 -5.95 2.08
CA LEU A 415 -8.43 -6.33 0.67
C LEU A 415 -9.71 -6.90 0.04
N ALA A 416 -10.37 -7.87 0.67
CA ALA A 416 -11.47 -8.62 0.07
C ALA A 416 -12.73 -7.76 -0.20
N PRO A 417 -13.35 -7.11 0.80
CA PRO A 417 -14.47 -6.20 0.59
C PRO A 417 -14.20 -5.07 -0.42
N SER A 418 -12.97 -4.54 -0.46
CA SER A 418 -12.59 -3.44 -1.37
C SER A 418 -12.68 -3.84 -2.85
N MET A 419 -12.72 -5.15 -3.15
CA MET A 419 -13.03 -5.64 -4.48
C MET A 419 -14.46 -5.34 -4.91
N SER A 420 -15.44 -5.41 -4.00
CA SER A 420 -16.84 -5.16 -4.33
C SER A 420 -17.03 -3.74 -4.84
N THR A 421 -16.46 -2.75 -4.15
CA THR A 421 -16.51 -1.34 -4.57
C THR A 421 -15.70 -1.08 -5.83
N SER A 422 -14.56 -1.75 -5.99
CA SER A 422 -13.74 -1.62 -7.20
C SER A 422 -14.45 -2.19 -8.43
N ALA A 423 -15.05 -3.38 -8.31
CA ALA A 423 -15.84 -4.02 -9.36
C ALA A 423 -17.04 -3.16 -9.74
N ASP A 424 -17.82 -2.68 -8.77
CA ASP A 424 -18.94 -1.76 -9.00
C ASP A 424 -18.48 -0.48 -9.70
N GLY A 425 -17.39 0.14 -9.24
CA GLY A 425 -16.84 1.35 -9.83
C GLY A 425 -16.46 1.18 -11.31
N ILE A 426 -15.79 0.08 -11.66
CA ILE A 426 -15.42 -0.25 -13.04
C ILE A 426 -16.67 -0.50 -13.90
N ILE A 427 -17.60 -1.31 -13.40
CA ILE A 427 -18.82 -1.66 -14.14
C ILE A 427 -19.66 -0.41 -14.38
N ARG A 428 -19.90 0.39 -13.35
CA ARG A 428 -20.68 1.64 -13.45
C ARG A 428 -20.09 2.61 -14.43
N ARG A 429 -18.76 2.80 -14.42
CA ARG A 429 -18.07 3.69 -15.35
C ARG A 429 -18.42 3.36 -16.80
N TRP A 430 -18.35 2.09 -17.18
CA TRP A 430 -18.66 1.66 -18.54
C TRP A 430 -20.16 1.62 -18.81
N VAL A 431 -20.96 1.17 -17.85
CA VAL A 431 -22.42 1.15 -17.96
C VAL A 431 -22.97 2.57 -18.19
N ASP A 432 -22.57 3.56 -17.40
CA ASP A 432 -23.00 4.95 -17.55
C ASP A 432 -22.55 5.51 -18.92
N VAL A 433 -21.30 5.26 -19.33
CA VAL A 433 -20.79 5.68 -20.66
C VAL A 433 -21.64 5.09 -21.78
N PHE A 434 -21.91 3.78 -21.77
CA PHE A 434 -22.72 3.14 -22.80
C PHE A 434 -24.18 3.59 -22.73
N TRP A 435 -24.73 3.76 -21.54
CA TRP A 435 -26.13 4.14 -21.30
C TRP A 435 -26.46 5.51 -21.86
N THR A 436 -25.53 6.47 -21.75
CA THR A 436 -25.71 7.83 -22.26
C THR A 436 -25.26 7.98 -23.72
N SER A 437 -24.18 7.34 -24.15
CA SER A 437 -23.62 7.57 -25.50
C SER A 437 -24.24 6.70 -26.60
N SER A 438 -24.68 5.48 -26.28
CA SER A 438 -25.17 4.53 -27.30
C SER A 438 -26.55 4.90 -27.82
N ALA A 439 -26.68 5.14 -29.13
CA ALA A 439 -27.97 5.40 -29.76
C ALA A 439 -28.97 4.26 -29.56
N LYS A 440 -28.50 3.00 -29.55
CA LYS A 440 -29.35 1.82 -29.32
C LYS A 440 -29.84 1.72 -27.87
N LEU A 441 -28.99 2.06 -26.90
CA LEU A 441 -29.39 2.00 -25.49
C LEU A 441 -30.30 3.16 -25.11
N ARG A 442 -30.11 4.36 -25.69
CA ARG A 442 -31.00 5.52 -25.49
C ARG A 442 -32.45 5.32 -25.96
N GLN A 443 -32.70 4.32 -26.80
CA GLN A 443 -34.05 3.94 -27.22
C GLN A 443 -34.75 2.97 -26.24
N LYS A 444 -34.02 2.42 -25.28
CA LYS A 444 -34.60 1.51 -24.28
C LYS A 444 -35.31 2.31 -23.20
N ASP A 445 -36.24 1.66 -22.52
CA ASP A 445 -36.88 2.22 -21.33
C ASP A 445 -35.81 2.48 -20.24
N PRO A 446 -35.83 3.63 -19.54
CA PRO A 446 -35.00 3.93 -18.37
C PRO A 446 -34.92 2.83 -17.31
N LYS A 447 -35.96 1.98 -17.18
CA LYS A 447 -36.00 0.81 -16.27
C LYS A 447 -35.10 -0.33 -16.73
N ALA A 448 -34.71 -0.37 -18.00
CA ALA A 448 -33.86 -1.43 -18.57
C ALA A 448 -32.39 -1.34 -18.11
N ILE A 449 -31.98 -0.26 -17.42
CA ILE A 449 -30.61 -0.06 -16.91
C ILE A 449 -30.11 -1.26 -16.11
N LYS A 450 -30.98 -1.87 -15.31
CA LYS A 450 -30.70 -3.06 -14.52
C LYS A 450 -30.11 -4.17 -15.39
N GLY A 451 -30.77 -4.47 -16.52
CA GLY A 451 -30.33 -5.52 -17.44
C GLY A 451 -29.00 -5.21 -18.11
N VAL A 452 -28.69 -3.93 -18.36
CA VAL A 452 -27.40 -3.52 -18.92
C VAL A 452 -26.29 -3.72 -17.88
N TYR A 453 -26.51 -3.25 -16.65
CA TYR A 453 -25.57 -3.41 -15.55
C TYR A 453 -25.21 -4.87 -15.32
N PHE A 454 -26.20 -5.75 -15.15
CA PHE A 454 -25.94 -7.17 -14.87
C PHE A 454 -25.28 -7.91 -16.04
N LYS A 455 -25.50 -7.50 -17.30
CA LYS A 455 -24.77 -8.06 -18.44
C LYS A 455 -23.29 -7.69 -18.42
N VAL A 456 -22.98 -6.43 -18.09
CA VAL A 456 -21.57 -5.99 -17.95
C VAL A 456 -20.93 -6.67 -16.74
N LEU A 457 -21.66 -6.82 -15.63
CA LEU A 457 -21.20 -7.58 -14.45
C LEU A 457 -20.88 -9.04 -14.80
N LEU A 458 -21.74 -9.72 -15.58
CA LEU A 458 -21.48 -11.09 -16.02
C LEU A 458 -20.25 -11.19 -16.94
N ALA A 459 -20.09 -10.25 -17.88
CA ALA A 459 -18.91 -10.19 -18.72
C ALA A 459 -17.64 -9.93 -17.90
N TYR A 460 -17.71 -9.03 -16.92
CA TYR A 460 -16.63 -8.76 -15.97
C TYR A 460 -16.29 -9.99 -15.12
N ALA A 461 -17.30 -10.70 -14.62
CA ALA A 461 -17.11 -11.92 -13.83
C ALA A 461 -16.45 -13.03 -14.66
N ALA A 462 -16.94 -13.28 -15.87
CA ALA A 462 -16.37 -14.27 -16.78
C ALA A 462 -14.92 -13.92 -17.16
N PHE A 463 -14.66 -12.66 -17.52
CA PHE A 463 -13.31 -12.19 -17.80
C PHE A 463 -12.40 -12.32 -16.58
N GLY A 464 -12.87 -11.95 -15.38
CA GLY A 464 -12.11 -12.06 -14.14
C GLY A 464 -11.74 -13.50 -13.80
N LEU A 465 -12.67 -14.45 -13.95
CA LEU A 465 -12.40 -15.87 -13.73
C LEU A 465 -11.33 -16.42 -14.69
N VAL A 466 -11.39 -16.04 -15.98
CA VAL A 466 -10.36 -16.41 -16.96
C VAL A 466 -9.03 -15.72 -16.66
N ALA A 467 -9.04 -14.43 -16.32
CA ALA A 467 -7.81 -13.70 -15.99
C ALA A 467 -7.11 -14.30 -14.75
N LEU A 468 -7.88 -14.72 -13.75
CA LEU A 468 -7.35 -15.37 -12.54
C LEU A 468 -6.77 -16.77 -12.82
N SER A 469 -7.14 -17.42 -13.93
CA SER A 469 -6.53 -18.70 -14.32
C SER A 469 -5.22 -18.58 -15.09
N LEU A 470 -4.86 -17.37 -15.56
CA LEU A 470 -3.69 -17.15 -16.41
C LEU A 470 -2.39 -16.80 -15.66
N GLY A 471 -2.35 -16.94 -14.33
CA GLY A 471 -1.17 -16.65 -13.50
C GLY A 471 -0.93 -15.17 -13.23
N ARG A 472 0.10 -14.84 -12.43
CA ARG A 472 0.36 -13.48 -11.91
C ARG A 472 1.16 -12.63 -12.89
N PRO A 473 0.62 -11.52 -13.41
CA PRO A 473 1.42 -10.59 -14.19
C PRO A 473 1.76 -9.39 -13.31
N VAL A 474 2.77 -9.52 -12.44
CA VAL A 474 3.31 -8.39 -11.65
C VAL A 474 3.66 -7.22 -12.59
N THR A 475 4.17 -7.54 -13.77
CA THR A 475 4.45 -6.58 -14.84
C THR A 475 3.19 -5.85 -15.35
N LEU A 476 2.04 -6.53 -15.46
CA LEU A 476 0.79 -5.85 -15.86
C LEU A 476 0.31 -4.87 -14.78
N LEU A 477 0.56 -5.16 -13.50
CA LEU A 477 0.25 -4.22 -12.42
C LEU A 477 1.11 -2.96 -12.55
N LEU A 478 2.42 -3.11 -12.77
CA LEU A 478 3.34 -1.98 -12.97
C LEU A 478 3.04 -1.16 -14.23
N ILE A 479 2.58 -1.80 -15.31
CA ILE A 479 2.17 -1.09 -16.54
C ILE A 479 0.86 -0.34 -16.29
N ALA A 480 -0.12 -1.00 -15.64
CA ALA A 480 -1.42 -0.42 -15.36
C ALA A 480 -1.32 0.84 -14.48
N THR A 481 -0.45 0.84 -13.46
CA THR A 481 -0.26 1.99 -12.56
C THR A 481 0.29 3.21 -13.29
N THR A 482 1.27 3.03 -14.19
CA THR A 482 1.75 4.13 -15.05
C THR A 482 0.64 4.69 -15.94
N ILE A 483 -0.21 3.82 -16.51
CA ILE A 483 -1.38 4.25 -17.30
C ILE A 483 -2.37 5.04 -16.43
N TYR A 484 -2.57 4.64 -15.17
CA TYR A 484 -3.44 5.37 -14.24
C TYR A 484 -2.94 6.79 -13.94
N ASN A 485 -1.62 7.03 -13.87
CA ASN A 485 -1.11 8.39 -13.70
C ASN A 485 -1.41 9.28 -14.91
N PHE A 486 -1.21 8.77 -16.14
CA PHE A 486 -1.59 9.49 -17.35
C PHE A 486 -3.08 9.82 -17.35
N ALA A 487 -3.90 8.82 -17.05
CA ALA A 487 -5.35 8.97 -17.02
C ALA A 487 -5.79 9.97 -15.94
N LEU A 488 -5.16 9.98 -14.75
CA LEU A 488 -5.49 10.91 -13.67
C LEU A 488 -5.06 12.33 -14.05
N GLY A 489 -3.82 12.49 -14.53
CA GLY A 489 -3.29 13.78 -14.96
C GLY A 489 -4.15 14.41 -16.06
N PHE A 490 -4.51 13.64 -17.09
CA PHE A 490 -5.45 14.08 -18.12
C PHE A 490 -6.84 14.41 -17.55
N SER A 491 -7.36 13.57 -16.65
CA SER A 491 -8.67 13.78 -16.04
C SER A 491 -8.74 15.08 -15.25
N CYS A 492 -7.70 15.44 -14.49
CA CYS A 492 -7.61 16.70 -13.76
C CYS A 492 -7.70 17.92 -14.71
N LEU A 493 -6.91 17.93 -15.78
CA LEU A 493 -6.92 19.01 -16.78
C LEU A 493 -8.23 19.08 -17.56
N HIS A 494 -8.79 17.92 -17.91
CA HIS A 494 -10.06 17.80 -18.60
C HIS A 494 -11.22 18.33 -17.74
N VAL A 495 -11.29 17.92 -16.46
CA VAL A 495 -12.31 18.39 -15.52
C VAL A 495 -12.18 19.89 -15.27
N TRP A 496 -10.96 20.42 -15.12
CA TRP A 496 -10.75 21.87 -15.04
C TRP A 496 -11.31 22.58 -16.27
N LYS A 497 -10.95 22.12 -17.48
CA LYS A 497 -11.42 22.72 -18.73
C LYS A 497 -12.95 22.69 -18.83
N VAL A 498 -13.57 21.54 -18.59
CA VAL A 498 -15.03 21.35 -18.61
C VAL A 498 -15.72 22.30 -17.62
N ASN A 499 -15.21 22.40 -16.39
CA ASN A 499 -15.79 23.27 -15.37
C ASN A 499 -15.73 24.76 -15.76
N VAL A 500 -14.66 25.21 -16.43
CA VAL A 500 -14.54 26.62 -16.82
C VAL A 500 -15.29 26.92 -18.12
N THR A 501 -15.44 25.96 -19.03
CA THR A 501 -16.13 26.19 -20.31
C THR A 501 -17.62 25.94 -20.27
N MET A 502 -18.07 24.86 -19.59
CA MET A 502 -19.47 24.42 -19.64
C MET A 502 -20.31 24.96 -18.47
N LEU A 503 -19.70 25.26 -17.31
CA LEU A 503 -20.47 25.82 -16.20
C LEU A 503 -20.74 27.32 -16.38
N PRO A 504 -21.96 27.78 -16.05
CA PRO A 504 -22.26 29.20 -15.89
C PRO A 504 -21.28 29.86 -14.92
N LYS A 505 -20.89 31.12 -15.17
CA LYS A 505 -19.88 31.84 -14.38
C LYS A 505 -20.15 31.79 -12.86
N ALA A 506 -21.41 31.86 -12.45
CA ALA A 506 -21.82 31.82 -11.05
C ALA A 506 -21.61 30.46 -10.35
N LEU A 507 -21.45 29.36 -11.09
CA LEU A 507 -21.27 28.00 -10.57
C LEU A 507 -19.83 27.49 -10.70
N ARG A 508 -18.93 28.29 -11.28
CA ARG A 508 -17.54 27.86 -11.53
C ARG A 508 -16.78 27.68 -10.21
N PRO A 509 -15.87 26.70 -10.15
CA PRO A 509 -15.02 26.51 -8.99
C PRO A 509 -14.12 27.72 -8.74
N HIS A 510 -13.76 27.96 -7.47
CA HIS A 510 -12.86 29.04 -7.08
C HIS A 510 -11.46 28.86 -7.71
N LEU A 511 -10.70 29.95 -7.83
CA LEU A 511 -9.36 29.94 -8.43
C LEU A 511 -8.43 28.90 -7.78
N LEU A 512 -8.47 28.77 -6.46
CA LEU A 512 -7.65 27.78 -5.73
C LEU A 512 -7.93 26.33 -6.18
N ILE A 513 -9.20 25.99 -6.42
CA ILE A 513 -9.59 24.64 -6.89
C ILE A 513 -9.12 24.45 -8.33
N GLN A 514 -9.22 25.50 -9.16
CA GLN A 514 -8.73 25.44 -10.53
C GLN A 514 -7.21 25.26 -10.59
N LEU A 515 -6.46 26.03 -9.80
CA LEU A 515 -5.00 25.89 -9.68
C LEU A 515 -4.63 24.50 -9.15
N GLY A 516 -5.34 24.00 -8.13
CA GLY A 516 -5.14 22.64 -7.61
C GLY A 516 -5.30 21.58 -8.70
N LEU A 517 -6.38 21.64 -9.49
CA LEU A 517 -6.60 20.71 -10.61
C LEU A 517 -5.51 20.80 -11.68
N ILE A 518 -5.04 22.01 -12.01
CA ILE A 518 -3.96 22.19 -12.98
C ILE A 518 -2.66 21.61 -12.44
N LEU A 519 -2.27 21.96 -11.21
CA LEU A 519 -1.02 21.51 -10.60
C LEU A 519 -1.01 20.00 -10.41
N SER A 520 -2.09 19.41 -9.90
CA SER A 520 -2.21 17.94 -9.82
C SER A 520 -2.15 17.30 -11.20
N GLY A 521 -2.81 17.89 -12.20
CA GLY A 521 -2.78 17.42 -13.58
C GLY A 521 -1.36 17.37 -14.16
N LEU A 522 -0.62 18.47 -14.01
CA LEU A 522 0.76 18.59 -14.46
C LEU A 522 1.69 17.64 -13.70
N PHE A 523 1.52 17.54 -12.38
CA PHE A 523 2.31 16.65 -11.52
C PHE A 523 2.15 15.18 -11.94
N PHE A 524 0.92 14.68 -12.06
CA PHE A 524 0.70 13.28 -12.44
C PHE A 524 1.13 12.98 -13.87
N LEU A 525 1.02 13.93 -14.81
CA LEU A 525 1.57 13.77 -16.16
C LEU A 525 3.10 13.73 -16.14
N PHE A 526 3.75 14.59 -15.35
CA PHE A 526 5.20 14.60 -15.19
C PHE A 526 5.70 13.25 -14.65
N ILE A 527 5.13 12.77 -13.54
CA ILE A 527 5.49 11.47 -12.96
C ILE A 527 5.24 10.33 -13.96
N ALA A 528 4.14 10.37 -14.71
CA ALA A 528 3.84 9.36 -15.72
C ALA A 528 4.90 9.34 -16.84
N VAL A 529 5.30 10.51 -17.35
CA VAL A 529 6.32 10.64 -18.39
C VAL A 529 7.68 10.16 -17.88
N VAL A 530 8.12 10.62 -16.71
CA VAL A 530 9.40 10.20 -16.10
C VAL A 530 9.42 8.69 -15.89
N SER A 531 8.35 8.12 -15.30
CA SER A 531 8.24 6.67 -15.09
C SER A 531 8.27 5.89 -16.41
N SER A 532 7.65 6.41 -17.48
CA SER A 532 7.72 5.78 -18.80
C SER A 532 9.10 5.87 -19.43
N LEU A 533 9.80 7.01 -19.32
CA LEU A 533 11.13 7.19 -19.89
C LEU A 533 12.16 6.28 -19.19
N SER A 534 12.11 6.19 -17.86
CA SER A 534 12.94 5.28 -17.08
C SER A 534 12.71 3.82 -17.47
N LYS A 535 11.44 3.40 -17.57
CA LYS A 535 11.10 2.03 -18.02
C LYS A 535 11.54 1.71 -19.46
N LEU A 536 11.74 2.73 -20.29
CA LEU A 536 12.22 2.59 -21.67
C LEU A 536 13.74 2.75 -21.78
N GLY A 537 14.46 3.00 -20.68
CA GLY A 537 15.91 3.15 -20.63
C GLY A 537 16.44 4.45 -21.23
N TYR A 538 15.62 5.51 -21.30
CA TYR A 538 16.06 6.83 -21.80
C TYR A 538 16.66 7.72 -20.72
N ILE A 539 16.32 7.47 -19.46
CA ILE A 539 16.82 8.17 -18.26
C ILE A 539 17.01 7.19 -17.12
#